data_AF-A0A429BP94-F1
#
_entry.id   AF-A0A429BP94-F1
#
_cell.length_a   1.000
_cell.length_b   1.000
_cell.length_c   1.000
_cell.angle_alpha   90.00
_cell.angle_beta   90.00
_cell.angle_gamma   90.00
#
_symmetry.space_group_name_H-M   'P 1'
#
loop_
_entity.id
_entity.type
_entity.pdbx_description
1 polymer ?
#
loop_
_entity_poly.entity_id
_entity_poly.type
_entity_poly.pdbx_seq_one_letter_code
_entity_poly.pdbx_strand_id
1 'polypeptide(L)'
;MSQGLVGVSYKALDECRTQINIAAKKFSVDEILKIGQRPPPAELTDVKLFAKLDGARELATQMDATWVAIRVEIDSGQLKLESVERALDDVETNLRKAETASGA
;
A
#
# COMPACT_ATOMS: atom_id res chain seq x y z
N MET A 1 -30.62 -7.50 23.10
CA MET A 1 -29.66 -6.38 23.00
C MET A 1 -28.39 -6.72 22.22
N SER A 2 -28.05 -8.00 22.01
CA SER A 2 -26.86 -8.44 21.25
C SER A 2 -26.89 -8.11 19.75
N GLN A 3 -28.05 -8.24 19.08
CA GLN A 3 -28.17 -8.00 17.63
C GLN A 3 -27.80 -6.57 17.20
N GLY A 4 -28.01 -5.56 18.05
CA GLY A 4 -27.61 -4.18 17.75
C GLY A 4 -26.09 -3.95 17.82
N LEU A 5 -25.39 -4.66 18.71
CA LEU A 5 -23.94 -4.52 18.92
C LEU A 5 -23.14 -5.18 17.78
N VAL A 6 -23.66 -6.31 17.31
CA VAL A 6 -23.19 -7.06 16.14
C VAL A 6 -23.23 -6.20 14.87
N GLY A 7 -24.37 -5.57 14.59
CA GLY A 7 -24.51 -4.70 13.43
C GLY A 7 -23.56 -3.49 13.47
N VAL A 8 -23.34 -2.91 14.65
CA VAL A 8 -22.35 -1.82 14.84
C VAL A 8 -20.92 -2.31 14.59
N SER A 9 -20.61 -3.55 14.98
CA SER A 9 -19.29 -4.16 14.80
C SER A 9 -18.97 -4.43 13.33
N TYR A 10 -19.92 -4.98 12.56
CA TYR A 10 -19.73 -5.13 11.10
C TYR A 10 -19.59 -3.79 10.39
N LYS A 11 -20.36 -2.77 10.79
CA LYS A 11 -20.21 -1.41 10.22
C LYS A 11 -18.82 -0.83 10.48
N ALA A 12 -18.29 -1.01 11.70
CA ALA A 12 -16.95 -0.55 12.05
C ALA A 12 -15.87 -1.28 11.21
N LEU A 13 -16.01 -2.60 11.01
CA LEU A 13 -15.10 -3.37 10.17
C LEU A 13 -15.15 -2.92 8.70
N ASP A 14 -16.34 -2.63 8.17
CA ASP A 14 -16.51 -2.12 6.81
C ASP A 14 -15.86 -0.73 6.62
N GLU A 15 -15.99 0.14 7.62
CA GLU A 15 -15.34 1.44 7.62
C GLU A 15 -13.81 1.31 7.68
N CYS A 16 -13.28 0.41 8.51
CA CYS A 16 -11.85 0.08 8.52
C CYS A 16 -11.38 -0.44 7.15
N ARG A 17 -12.12 -1.37 6.56
CA ARG A 17 -11.80 -1.94 5.23
C ARG A 17 -11.83 -0.86 4.15
N THR A 18 -12.75 0.08 4.22
CA THR A 18 -12.81 1.24 3.31
C THR A 18 -11.56 2.11 3.43
N GLN A 19 -11.15 2.44 4.66
CA GLN A 19 -9.95 3.26 4.89
C GLN A 19 -8.66 2.57 4.40
N ILE A 20 -8.54 1.27 4.62
CA ILE A 20 -7.38 0.49 4.14
C ILE A 20 -7.35 0.41 2.62
N ASN A 21 -8.49 0.17 1.96
CA ASN A 21 -8.59 0.19 0.50
C ASN A 21 -8.22 1.56 -0.10
N ILE A 22 -8.61 2.67 0.55
CA ILE A 22 -8.20 4.02 0.13
C ILE A 22 -6.69 4.19 0.27
N ALA A 23 -6.11 3.74 1.39
CA ALA A 23 -4.66 3.78 1.60
C ALA A 23 -3.91 2.93 0.56
N ALA A 24 -4.34 1.70 0.32
CA ALA A 24 -3.73 0.79 -0.66
C ALA A 24 -3.70 1.38 -2.07
N LYS A 25 -4.80 2.03 -2.50
CA LYS A 25 -4.84 2.73 -3.79
C LYS A 25 -3.81 3.86 -3.87
N LYS A 26 -3.72 4.69 -2.82
CA LYS A 26 -2.75 5.79 -2.73
C LYS A 26 -1.30 5.32 -2.67
N PHE A 27 -1.05 4.14 -2.11
CA PHE A 27 0.27 3.49 -2.04
C PHE A 27 0.55 2.55 -3.22
N SER A 28 -0.32 2.52 -4.24
CA SER A 28 0.02 1.86 -5.48
C SER A 28 1.19 2.59 -6.13
N VAL A 29 2.25 1.84 -6.44
CA VAL A 29 3.40 2.32 -7.21
C VAL A 29 2.89 3.06 -8.46
N ASP A 30 1.92 2.48 -9.18
CA ASP A 30 1.34 3.09 -10.39
C ASP A 30 0.59 4.41 -10.13
N GLU A 31 -0.04 4.61 -8.96
CA GLU A 31 -0.66 5.90 -8.62
C GLU A 31 0.38 6.94 -8.23
N ILE A 32 1.34 6.57 -7.38
CA ILE A 32 2.44 7.46 -6.96
C ILE A 32 3.20 7.94 -8.20
N LEU A 33 3.37 7.06 -9.17
CA LEU A 33 4.05 7.32 -10.43
C LEU A 33 3.25 8.10 -11.46
N LYS A 34 1.93 8.21 -11.31
CA LYS A 34 1.11 9.10 -12.14
C LYS A 34 1.23 10.56 -11.71
N ILE A 35 1.64 10.82 -10.46
CA ILE A 35 1.80 12.19 -9.94
C ILE A 35 2.99 12.90 -10.60
N GLY A 36 4.02 12.15 -11.00
CA GLY A 36 4.94 12.60 -12.04
C GLY A 36 4.35 12.22 -13.39
N GLN A 37 4.15 13.15 -14.32
CA GLN A 37 3.56 12.87 -15.65
C GLN A 37 4.39 11.92 -16.54
N ARG A 38 5.30 11.13 -15.97
CA ARG A 38 6.18 10.20 -16.65
C ARG A 38 6.24 8.90 -15.84
N PRO A 39 6.02 7.73 -16.48
CA PRO A 39 6.28 6.46 -15.82
C PRO A 39 7.73 6.46 -15.32
N PRO A 40 8.01 5.74 -14.23
CA PRO A 40 9.38 5.63 -13.76
C PRO A 40 10.23 5.01 -14.84
N PRO A 41 11.53 5.31 -14.84
CA PRO A 41 12.47 4.57 -15.65
C PRO A 41 12.30 3.07 -15.36
N ALA A 42 11.96 2.30 -16.40
CA ALA A 42 11.96 0.83 -16.33
C ALA A 42 13.39 0.30 -16.17
N GLU A 43 14.37 1.12 -16.58
CA GLU A 43 15.80 0.85 -16.54
C GLU A 43 16.52 1.96 -15.75
N LEU A 44 17.71 1.64 -15.26
CA LEU A 44 18.62 2.60 -14.62
C LEU A 44 18.89 3.81 -15.52
N THR A 45 19.13 4.97 -14.91
CA THR A 45 19.38 6.23 -15.61
C THR A 45 20.64 6.09 -16.49
N ASP A 46 20.46 5.98 -17.81
CA ASP A 46 21.61 5.84 -18.71
C ASP A 46 22.44 7.12 -18.68
N VAL A 47 23.70 6.99 -18.28
CA VAL A 47 24.69 8.08 -18.22
C VAL A 47 24.85 8.78 -19.59
N LYS A 48 24.48 8.11 -20.69
CA LYS A 48 24.42 8.72 -22.03
C LYS A 48 23.46 9.90 -22.13
N LEU A 49 22.45 10.01 -21.26
CA LEU A 49 21.54 11.16 -21.17
C LEU A 49 22.27 12.48 -20.86
N PHE A 50 23.46 12.39 -20.25
CA PHE A 50 24.23 13.55 -19.82
C PHE A 50 25.46 13.83 -20.69
N ALA A 51 25.57 13.23 -21.88
CA ALA A 51 26.59 13.58 -22.88
C ALA A 51 28.05 13.70 -22.37
N LYS A 52 28.52 12.74 -21.54
CA LYS A 52 29.87 12.72 -20.92
C LYS A 52 30.21 13.92 -20.03
N LEU A 53 29.20 14.62 -19.48
CA LEU A 53 29.43 15.64 -18.46
C LEU A 53 30.09 15.04 -17.22
N ASP A 54 31.12 15.71 -16.72
CA ASP A 54 31.73 15.36 -15.45
C ASP A 54 30.67 15.43 -14.33
N GLY A 55 30.66 14.43 -13.44
CA GLY A 55 29.65 14.28 -12.39
C GLY A 55 28.31 13.65 -12.83
N ALA A 56 28.07 13.50 -14.13
CA ALA A 56 26.83 12.90 -14.64
C ALA A 56 26.60 11.46 -14.20
N ARG A 57 27.68 10.65 -14.16
CA ARG A 57 27.61 9.25 -13.71
C ARG A 57 27.21 9.16 -12.24
N GLU A 58 27.71 10.07 -11.44
CA GLU A 58 27.43 10.11 -10.00
C GLU A 58 26.00 10.58 -9.75
N LEU A 59 25.53 11.59 -10.48
CA LEU A 59 24.12 11.99 -10.46
C LEU A 59 23.19 10.84 -10.87
N ALA A 60 23.49 10.15 -11.98
CA ALA A 60 22.71 8.99 -12.43
C ALA A 60 22.65 7.90 -11.34
N THR A 61 23.80 7.60 -10.72
CA THR A 61 23.89 6.61 -9.64
C THR A 61 23.06 7.00 -8.42
N GLN A 62 23.09 8.29 -8.03
CA GLN A 62 22.30 8.80 -6.91
C GLN A 62 20.79 8.77 -7.22
N MET A 63 20.40 9.12 -8.44
CA MET A 63 19.01 9.04 -8.89
C MET A 63 18.50 7.59 -8.83
N ASP A 64 19.28 6.64 -9.35
CA ASP A 64 18.92 5.23 -9.35
C ASP A 64 18.81 4.66 -7.93
N ALA A 65 19.78 4.97 -7.05
CA ALA A 65 19.73 4.55 -5.65
C ALA A 65 18.51 5.11 -4.91
N THR A 66 18.17 6.38 -5.16
CA THR A 66 16.97 7.01 -4.61
C THR A 66 15.71 6.32 -5.10
N TRP A 67 15.65 5.98 -6.39
CA TRP A 67 14.50 5.31 -6.97
C TRP A 67 14.28 3.90 -6.41
N VAL A 68 15.36 3.13 -6.23
CA VAL A 68 15.32 1.82 -5.58
C VAL A 68 14.84 1.94 -4.14
N ALA A 69 15.35 2.91 -3.38
CA ALA A 69 14.94 3.11 -1.99
C ALA A 69 13.45 3.45 -1.86
N ILE A 70 12.93 4.34 -2.72
CA ILE A 70 11.50 4.67 -2.77
C ILE A 70 10.66 3.43 -3.05
N ARG A 71 11.05 2.61 -4.03
CA ARG A 71 10.32 1.37 -4.37
C ARG A 71 10.25 0.41 -3.17
N VAL A 72 11.37 0.19 -2.48
CA VAL A 72 11.43 -0.67 -1.30
C VAL A 72 10.46 -0.20 -0.20
N GLU A 73 10.40 1.10 0.06
CA GLU A 73 9.48 1.65 1.08
C GLU A 73 8.01 1.52 0.67
N ILE A 74 7.69 1.72 -0.62
CA ILE A 74 6.33 1.53 -1.13
C ILE A 74 5.91 0.05 -1.01
N ASP A 75 6.76 -0.88 -1.44
CA ASP A 75 6.49 -2.32 -1.35
C ASP A 75 6.29 -2.75 0.11
N SER A 76 7.12 -2.23 1.03
CA SER A 76 6.97 -2.41 2.48
C SER A 76 5.63 -1.88 3.00
N GLY A 77 5.19 -0.72 2.52
CA GLY A 77 3.89 -0.14 2.83
C GLY A 77 2.73 -1.03 2.36
N GLN A 78 2.81 -1.56 1.13
CA GLN A 78 1.80 -2.46 0.58
C GLN A 78 1.66 -3.74 1.40
N LEU A 79 2.78 -4.38 1.76
CA LEU A 79 2.77 -5.59 2.61
C LEU A 79 2.14 -5.33 3.98
N LYS A 80 2.36 -4.15 4.58
CA LYS A 80 1.73 -3.78 5.85
C LYS A 80 0.21 -3.60 5.69
N LEU A 81 -0.23 -2.99 4.60
CA LEU A 81 -1.67 -2.83 4.31
C LEU A 81 -2.35 -4.18 4.11
N GLU A 82 -1.76 -5.08 3.32
CA GLU A 82 -2.26 -6.46 3.18
C GLU A 82 -2.34 -7.19 4.52
N SER A 83 -1.37 -6.99 5.41
CA SER A 83 -1.38 -7.57 6.75
C SER A 83 -2.56 -7.07 7.58
N VAL A 84 -2.95 -5.79 7.44
CA VAL A 84 -4.11 -5.23 8.14
C VAL A 84 -5.41 -5.79 7.55
N GLU A 85 -5.50 -5.94 6.22
CA GLU A 85 -6.68 -6.56 5.59
C GLU A 85 -6.91 -7.98 6.10
N ARG A 86 -5.86 -8.80 6.19
CA ARG A 86 -5.95 -10.16 6.77
C ARG A 86 -6.43 -10.13 8.22
N ALA A 87 -5.91 -9.20 9.02
CA ALA A 87 -6.34 -9.06 10.41
C ALA A 87 -7.83 -8.64 10.51
N LEU A 88 -8.33 -7.80 9.60
CA LEU A 88 -9.75 -7.46 9.53
C LEU A 88 -10.61 -8.68 9.20
N ASP A 89 -10.17 -9.52 8.25
CA ASP A 89 -10.88 -10.75 7.88
C ASP A 89 -10.92 -11.77 9.03
N ASP A 90 -9.84 -11.86 9.81
CA ASP A 90 -9.77 -12.70 11.01
C ASP A 90 -10.76 -12.22 12.09
N VAL A 91 -10.83 -10.91 12.33
CA VAL A 91 -11.77 -10.32 13.29
C VAL A 91 -13.22 -10.54 12.84
N GLU A 92 -13.51 -10.33 11.55
CA GLU A 92 -14.85 -10.58 10.99
C GLU A 92 -15.24 -12.06 11.14
N THR A 93 -14.31 -12.97 10.88
CA THR A 93 -14.52 -14.42 11.05
C THR A 93 -14.80 -14.79 12.50
N ASN A 94 -14.07 -14.18 13.46
CA ASN A 94 -14.28 -14.42 14.88
C ASN A 94 -15.63 -13.86 15.37
N LEU A 95 -16.04 -12.71 14.85
CA LEU A 95 -17.35 -12.12 15.13
C LEU A 95 -18.48 -13.05 14.67
N ARG A 96 -18.41 -13.56 13.44
CA ARG A 96 -19.38 -14.52 12.88
C ARG A 96 -19.48 -15.82 13.69
N LYS A 97 -18.33 -16.33 14.18
CA LYS A 97 -18.29 -17.50 15.06
C LYS A 97 -18.96 -17.20 16.41
N ALA A 98 -18.71 -16.03 16.99
CA ALA A 98 -19.31 -15.61 18.26
C ALA A 98 -20.83 -15.44 18.15
N GLU A 99 -21.34 -14.90 17.04
CA GLU A 99 -22.78 -14.83 16.74
C GLU A 99 -23.40 -16.22 16.68
N THR A 100 -22.80 -17.12 15.91
CA THR A 100 -23.28 -18.50 15.76
C THR A 100 -23.30 -19.24 17.11
N ALA A 101 -22.27 -19.05 17.94
CA ALA A 101 -22.16 -19.68 19.25
C ALA A 101 -23.12 -19.09 20.30
N SER A 102 -23.50 -17.81 20.15
CA SER A 102 -24.40 -17.12 21.09
C SER A 102 -25.89 -17.28 20.75
N GLY A 103 -26.23 -17.93 19.62
CA GLY A 103 -27.61 -18.17 19.21
C GLY A 103 -28.40 -16.89 18.91
N ALA A 104 -27.71 -15.81 18.56
CA ALA A 104 -28.29 -14.50 18.23
C ALA A 104 -28.85 -14.44 16.80
#